data_AF-A0A0J8VUH6-F1
#
_entry.id   AF-A0A0J8VUH6-F1
#
_cell.length_a   1.000
_cell.length_b   1.000
_cell.length_c   1.000
_cell.angle_alpha   90.00
_cell.angle_beta   90.00
_cell.angle_gamma   90.00
#
_symmetry.space_group_name_H-M   'P 1'
#
loop_
_entity.id
_entity.type
_entity.pdbx_description
1 polymer ?
#
loop_
_entity_poly.entity_id
_entity_poly.type
_entity_poly.pdbx_seq_one_letter_code
_entity_poly.pdbx_strand_id
1 'polypeptide(L)'
;GWDCEGALTYVDTRRNIRSVVTTQFYRLFTKKYVHPSERYIAIMSWDSSGFAVSKDYGETWQGAMYAPTTSEDDGTSSPRREDIVSFTVVNDQGFLLTKQGRIYMSSKPFDDPRLAPGGPGITYELGGEIHKIAPRSPGPAWGLDYFNPQTLPHLVEQYKANYQNLPEKIPEVKNYTGWDHMRCDMDAGRK
;
A
#
# COMPACT_ATOMS: atom_id res chain seq x y z
N GLY A 1 19.08 4.73 15.07
CA GLY A 1 18.00 4.02 15.78
C GLY A 1 18.60 3.03 16.74
N TRP A 2 17.77 2.36 17.52
CA TRP A 2 18.13 1.21 18.36
C TRP A 2 17.23 0.04 17.93
N ASP A 3 17.74 -1.19 17.92
CA ASP A 3 16.91 -2.37 17.62
C ASP A 3 16.11 -2.29 16.31
N CYS A 4 16.74 -1.72 15.27
CA CYS A 4 16.12 -1.50 13.96
C CYS A 4 14.86 -0.62 13.97
N GLU A 5 14.77 0.26 14.97
CA GLU A 5 13.71 1.25 15.11
C GLU A 5 14.29 2.68 15.12
N GLY A 6 13.64 3.62 14.43
CA GLY A 6 14.02 5.04 14.46
C GLY A 6 13.40 5.89 13.35
N ALA A 7 14.10 6.96 12.99
CA ALA A 7 13.74 7.80 11.83
C ALA A 7 14.02 7.07 10.52
N LEU A 8 13.24 7.38 9.48
CA LEU A 8 13.42 6.85 8.13
C LEU A 8 13.52 8.03 7.14
N THR A 9 14.60 8.06 6.36
CA THR A 9 14.84 9.04 5.29
C THR A 9 15.00 8.29 3.98
N TYR A 10 14.31 8.75 2.94
CA TYR A 10 14.47 8.26 1.59
C TYR A 10 15.52 9.09 0.85
N VAL A 11 16.35 8.42 0.07
CA VAL A 11 17.42 9.05 -0.73
C VAL A 11 17.48 8.37 -2.10
N ASP A 12 17.27 9.13 -3.18
CA ASP A 12 17.58 8.73 -4.55
C ASP A 12 18.63 9.70 -5.11
N THR A 13 19.86 9.21 -5.27
CA THR A 13 20.98 10.01 -5.77
C THR A 13 20.88 10.30 -7.27
N ARG A 14 20.20 9.45 -8.05
CA ARG A 14 20.05 9.64 -9.50
C ARG A 14 19.04 10.74 -9.79
N ARG A 15 17.98 10.82 -8.99
CA ARG A 15 16.94 11.85 -9.09
C ARG A 15 17.21 13.08 -8.23
N ASN A 16 18.26 13.05 -7.40
CA ASN A 16 18.58 14.09 -6.43
C ASN A 16 17.45 14.36 -5.42
N ILE A 17 16.82 13.28 -4.94
CA ILE A 17 15.72 13.32 -3.97
C ILE A 17 16.26 12.95 -2.59
N ARG A 18 15.90 13.75 -1.59
CA ARG A 18 16.07 13.43 -0.17
C ARG A 18 14.85 13.91 0.60
N SER A 19 14.10 12.98 1.17
CA SER A 19 12.85 13.27 1.87
C SER A 19 12.75 12.47 3.17
N VAL A 20 12.10 13.07 4.17
CA VAL A 20 11.85 12.40 5.45
C VAL A 20 10.56 11.59 5.32
N VAL A 21 10.65 10.28 5.54
CA VAL A 21 9.49 9.37 5.54
C VAL A 21 8.78 9.40 6.89
N THR A 22 9.57 9.27 7.97
CA THR A 22 9.12 9.51 9.34
C THR A 22 10.30 9.98 10.19
N THR A 23 10.01 10.76 11.22
CA THR A 23 11.00 11.31 12.14
C THR A 23 11.37 10.35 13.27
N GLN A 24 10.56 9.32 13.55
CA GLN A 24 10.78 8.36 14.63
C GLN A 24 9.88 7.11 14.51
N PHE A 25 10.16 6.10 15.34
CA PHE A 25 9.37 4.86 15.53
C PHE A 25 9.13 3.98 14.30
N TYR A 26 9.78 4.26 13.15
CA TYR A 26 9.75 3.29 12.06
C TYR A 26 10.56 2.07 12.47
N ARG A 27 9.90 0.92 12.46
CA ARG A 27 10.54 -0.36 12.71
C ARG A 27 10.62 -1.16 11.42
N LEU A 28 11.81 -1.67 11.12
CA LEU A 28 12.12 -2.28 9.83
C LEU A 28 11.22 -3.47 9.50
N PHE A 29 10.71 -3.53 8.28
CA PHE A 29 10.07 -4.75 7.78
C PHE A 29 11.13 -5.79 7.37
N THR A 30 11.09 -6.98 7.97
CA THR A 30 12.16 -7.99 7.82
C THR A 30 11.76 -9.23 7.02
N LYS A 31 10.56 -9.27 6.43
CA LYS A 31 10.20 -10.35 5.50
C LYS A 31 10.61 -9.97 4.08
N LYS A 32 10.31 -10.85 3.12
CA LYS A 32 10.60 -10.62 1.72
C LYS A 32 9.91 -9.34 1.23
N TYR A 33 10.68 -8.44 0.66
CA TYR A 33 10.26 -7.14 0.14
C TYR A 33 10.84 -6.93 -1.26
N VAL A 34 10.00 -6.95 -2.29
CA VAL A 34 10.42 -6.83 -3.70
C VAL A 34 9.83 -5.56 -4.29
N HIS A 35 10.67 -4.63 -4.77
CA HIS A 35 10.22 -3.29 -5.14
C HIS A 35 10.82 -2.79 -6.46
N PRO A 36 10.37 -3.30 -7.62
CA PRO A 36 10.79 -2.80 -8.93
C PRO A 36 10.18 -1.44 -9.33
N SER A 37 9.05 -1.03 -8.72
CA SER A 37 8.40 0.25 -9.09
C SER A 37 9.25 1.44 -8.65
N GLU A 38 9.34 2.47 -9.47
CA GLU A 38 10.10 3.68 -9.14
C GLU A 38 9.20 4.85 -8.75
N ARG A 39 8.05 5.01 -9.43
CA ARG A 39 7.13 6.12 -9.21
C ARG A 39 6.34 5.93 -7.92
N TYR A 40 5.72 4.77 -7.79
CA TYR A 40 5.01 4.39 -6.59
C TYR A 40 5.93 3.62 -5.66
N ILE A 41 6.12 4.18 -4.47
CA ILE A 41 6.93 3.57 -3.42
C ILE A 41 6.04 3.29 -2.24
N ALA A 42 6.06 2.06 -1.74
CA ALA A 42 5.35 1.71 -0.52
C ALA A 42 6.29 1.01 0.46
N ILE A 43 6.31 1.48 1.70
CA ILE A 43 7.15 0.99 2.78
C ILE A 43 6.24 0.58 3.92
N MET A 44 6.21 -0.72 4.22
CA MET A 44 5.47 -1.24 5.36
C MET A 44 6.32 -1.18 6.63
N SER A 45 5.67 -0.99 7.79
CA SER A 45 6.29 -1.14 9.11
C SER A 45 6.38 -2.61 9.53
N TRP A 46 7.02 -2.88 10.66
CA TRP A 46 7.18 -4.21 11.24
C TRP A 46 5.84 -4.92 11.50
N ASP A 47 4.84 -4.24 12.07
CA ASP A 47 3.68 -4.87 12.71
C ASP A 47 2.40 -4.90 11.87
N SER A 48 2.47 -4.69 10.55
CA SER A 48 1.27 -4.60 9.69
C SER A 48 0.33 -3.44 10.05
N SER A 49 0.79 -2.43 10.81
CA SER A 49 -0.06 -1.30 11.23
C SER A 49 -0.39 -0.31 10.11
N GLY A 50 0.35 -0.34 9.01
CA GLY A 50 0.14 0.55 7.86
C GLY A 50 1.39 0.71 7.00
N PHE A 51 1.31 1.64 6.05
CA PHE A 51 2.34 1.88 5.05
C PHE A 51 2.66 3.38 4.94
N ALA A 52 3.93 3.69 4.70
CA ALA A 52 4.32 4.98 4.14
C ALA A 52 4.39 4.84 2.61
N VAL A 53 3.63 5.67 1.90
CA VAL A 53 3.48 5.63 0.45
C VAL A 53 3.91 6.94 -0.18
N SER A 54 4.71 6.85 -1.23
CA SER A 54 5.04 7.93 -2.16
C SER A 54 4.46 7.59 -3.54
N LYS A 55 4.00 8.60 -4.28
CA LYS A 55 3.45 8.44 -5.64
C LYS A 55 4.21 9.25 -6.69
N ASP A 56 5.32 9.85 -6.27
CA ASP A 56 6.11 10.85 -6.96
C ASP A 56 7.61 10.58 -6.78
N TYR A 57 8.03 9.32 -6.91
CA TYR A 57 9.44 8.90 -6.86
C TYR A 57 10.15 9.16 -5.53
N GLY A 58 9.39 9.37 -4.45
CA GLY A 58 9.90 9.57 -3.10
C GLY A 58 10.01 11.03 -2.70
N GLU A 59 9.45 11.96 -3.47
CA GLU A 59 9.44 13.38 -3.12
C GLU A 59 8.53 13.64 -1.90
N THR A 60 7.32 13.08 -1.91
CA THR A 60 6.35 13.25 -0.81
C THR A 60 5.82 11.93 -0.29
N TRP A 61 5.50 11.90 1.01
CA TRP A 61 5.06 10.69 1.71
C TRP A 61 3.70 10.89 2.37
N GLN A 62 2.87 9.84 2.29
CA GLN A 62 1.53 9.78 2.86
C GLN A 62 1.34 8.45 3.58
N GLY A 63 0.48 8.43 4.59
CA GLY A 63 0.04 7.19 5.22
C GLY A 63 -0.97 6.47 4.33
N ALA A 64 -0.77 5.17 4.14
CA ALA A 64 -1.78 4.26 3.61
C ALA A 64 -2.17 3.24 4.68
N MET A 65 -3.42 2.81 4.65
CA MET A 65 -4.01 1.93 5.65
C MET A 65 -4.68 0.73 4.98
N TYR A 66 -5.06 -0.25 5.78
CA TYR A 66 -5.96 -1.30 5.32
C TYR A 66 -7.40 -0.79 5.28
N ALA A 67 -8.15 -1.15 4.24
CA ALA A 67 -9.59 -0.88 4.17
C ALA A 67 -10.30 -1.42 5.41
N PRO A 68 -11.31 -0.73 5.96
CA PRO A 68 -12.01 -1.17 7.16
C PRO A 68 -13.00 -2.32 6.85
N THR A 69 -12.48 -3.50 6.54
CA THR A 69 -13.24 -4.72 6.22
C THR A 69 -12.86 -5.88 7.14
N THR A 70 -13.73 -6.88 7.27
CA THR A 70 -13.42 -8.14 7.95
C THR A 70 -12.65 -9.06 7.00
N SER A 71 -11.38 -8.73 6.73
CA SER A 71 -10.55 -9.45 5.77
C SER A 71 -9.85 -10.67 6.37
N GLU A 72 -9.74 -10.71 7.70
CA GLU A 72 -9.16 -11.80 8.48
C GLU A 72 -10.22 -12.59 9.26
N ASP A 73 -9.89 -13.82 9.65
CA ASP A 73 -10.82 -14.74 10.34
C ASP A 73 -11.17 -14.28 11.77
N ASP A 74 -10.31 -13.46 12.37
CA ASP A 74 -10.56 -12.82 13.66
C ASP A 74 -11.34 -11.49 13.54
N GLY A 75 -11.83 -11.18 12.34
CA GLY A 75 -12.63 -9.99 12.04
C GLY A 75 -11.82 -8.71 11.81
N THR A 76 -10.48 -8.78 11.87
CA THR A 76 -9.62 -7.63 11.60
C THR A 76 -9.48 -7.35 10.09
N SER A 77 -9.03 -6.15 9.74
CA SER A 77 -8.79 -5.73 8.36
C SER A 77 -7.39 -6.00 7.84
N SER A 78 -6.44 -6.26 8.74
CA SER A 78 -5.03 -6.38 8.42
C SER A 78 -4.51 -7.72 8.91
N PRO A 79 -3.68 -8.42 8.13
CA PRO A 79 -3.09 -9.68 8.57
C PRO A 79 -2.12 -9.43 9.71
N ARG A 80 -1.97 -10.42 10.58
CA ARG A 80 -0.95 -10.39 11.63
C ARG A 80 0.44 -10.51 11.01
N ARG A 81 1.44 -9.92 11.67
CA ARG A 81 2.82 -9.93 11.19
C ARG A 81 3.34 -11.34 10.90
N GLU A 82 3.02 -12.29 11.77
CA GLU A 82 3.43 -13.69 11.64
C GLU A 82 2.89 -14.38 10.38
N ASP A 83 1.78 -13.89 9.83
CA ASP A 83 1.13 -14.42 8.64
C ASP A 83 1.65 -13.79 7.35
N ILE A 84 2.38 -12.68 7.42
CA ILE A 84 2.96 -12.01 6.25
C ILE A 84 4.11 -12.86 5.69
N VAL A 85 3.99 -13.21 4.41
CA VAL A 85 5.01 -13.92 3.63
C VAL A 85 5.90 -12.94 2.89
N SER A 86 5.30 -12.00 2.16
CA SER A 86 6.04 -11.04 1.35
C SER A 86 5.24 -9.78 1.06
N PHE A 87 5.95 -8.69 0.81
CA PHE A 87 5.41 -7.46 0.27
C PHE A 87 6.09 -7.12 -1.06
N THR A 88 5.30 -6.89 -2.10
CA THR A 88 5.78 -6.65 -3.47
C THR A 88 5.17 -5.37 -4.00
N VAL A 89 5.97 -4.49 -4.60
CA VAL A 89 5.50 -3.26 -5.24
C VAL A 89 5.88 -3.25 -6.71
N VAL A 90 4.93 -3.60 -7.57
CA VAL A 90 5.13 -3.80 -9.01
C VAL A 90 4.01 -3.15 -9.80
N ASN A 91 4.32 -2.63 -10.99
CA ASN A 91 3.38 -1.91 -11.85
C ASN A 91 2.68 -0.76 -11.11
N ASP A 92 3.42 -0.07 -10.24
CA ASP A 92 2.91 1.03 -9.45
C ASP A 92 1.71 0.65 -8.53
N GLN A 93 1.69 -0.59 -8.07
CA GLN A 93 0.71 -1.15 -7.14
C GLN A 93 1.42 -1.97 -6.06
N GLY A 94 0.94 -1.89 -4.82
CA GLY A 94 1.45 -2.71 -3.73
C GLY A 94 0.64 -3.98 -3.52
N PHE A 95 1.32 -5.08 -3.16
CA PHE A 95 0.74 -6.40 -2.93
C PHE A 95 1.37 -7.05 -1.70
N LEU A 96 0.57 -7.50 -0.75
CA LEU A 96 1.02 -8.26 0.39
C LEU A 96 0.43 -9.67 0.33
N LEU A 97 1.29 -10.68 0.46
CA LEU A 97 0.92 -12.10 0.47
C LEU A 97 0.94 -12.63 1.91
N THR A 98 -0.10 -13.37 2.28
CA THR A 98 -0.14 -14.08 3.56
C THR A 98 0.09 -15.58 3.40
N LYS A 99 0.36 -16.27 4.51
CA LYS A 99 0.51 -17.74 4.56
C LYS A 99 -0.75 -18.48 4.15
N GLN A 100 -1.91 -17.89 4.39
CA GLN A 100 -3.23 -18.40 4.00
C GLN A 100 -3.48 -18.25 2.49
N GLY A 101 -2.55 -17.62 1.75
CA GLY A 101 -2.71 -17.33 0.33
C GLY A 101 -3.58 -16.11 0.03
N ARG A 102 -3.93 -15.31 1.05
CA ARG A 102 -4.63 -14.03 0.83
C ARG A 102 -3.67 -13.03 0.21
N ILE A 103 -4.20 -12.20 -0.69
CA ILE A 103 -3.48 -11.09 -1.28
C ILE A 103 -4.20 -9.81 -0.86
N TYR A 104 -3.47 -8.94 -0.18
CA TYR A 104 -3.87 -7.56 0.03
C TYR A 104 -3.26 -6.73 -1.08
N MET A 105 -4.03 -5.83 -1.71
CA MET A 105 -3.50 -4.99 -2.77
C MET A 105 -4.03 -3.58 -2.71
N SER A 106 -3.25 -2.65 -3.25
CA SER A 106 -3.71 -1.29 -3.48
C SER A 106 -4.43 -1.16 -4.83
N SER A 107 -5.08 -0.01 -5.07
CA SER A 107 -5.71 0.27 -6.36
C SER A 107 -4.72 0.38 -7.52
N LYS A 108 -5.23 0.32 -8.76
CA LYS A 108 -4.45 0.51 -9.99
C LYS A 108 -3.86 1.92 -10.07
N PRO A 109 -2.79 2.14 -10.86
CA PRO A 109 -1.95 3.34 -10.81
C PRO A 109 -2.54 4.62 -11.41
N PHE A 110 -3.76 4.96 -11.02
CA PHE A 110 -4.47 6.17 -11.41
C PHE A 110 -5.63 6.45 -10.45
N ASP A 111 -5.95 7.75 -10.32
CA ASP A 111 -7.20 8.18 -9.69
C ASP A 111 -8.35 8.09 -10.69
N ASP A 112 -9.56 7.79 -10.23
CA ASP A 112 -10.73 7.74 -11.11
C ASP A 112 -11.00 9.14 -11.69
N PRO A 113 -10.95 9.31 -13.03
CA PRO A 113 -11.11 10.62 -13.64
C PRO A 113 -12.49 11.24 -13.40
N ARG A 114 -13.51 10.44 -13.09
CA ARG A 114 -14.85 10.94 -12.75
C ARG A 114 -14.88 11.68 -11.40
N LEU A 115 -13.89 11.41 -10.56
CA LEU A 115 -13.70 11.99 -9.23
C LEU A 115 -12.68 13.13 -9.20
N ALA A 116 -12.06 13.48 -10.34
CA ALA A 116 -11.19 14.64 -10.45
C ALA A 116 -11.95 15.96 -10.16
N PRO A 117 -11.27 17.05 -9.76
CA PRO A 117 -11.91 18.35 -9.56
C PRO A 117 -12.76 18.78 -10.78
N GLY A 118 -14.04 19.10 -10.54
CA GLY A 118 -15.00 19.45 -11.60
C GLY A 118 -15.62 18.24 -12.33
N GLY A 119 -15.25 17.01 -11.97
CA GLY A 119 -15.79 15.78 -12.56
C GLY A 119 -17.27 15.53 -12.23
N PRO A 120 -17.93 14.60 -12.93
CA PRO A 120 -19.34 14.29 -12.73
C PRO A 120 -19.64 13.58 -11.40
N GLY A 121 -18.63 12.98 -10.75
CA GLY A 121 -18.82 12.02 -9.66
C GLY A 121 -19.21 10.62 -10.18
N ILE A 122 -19.45 9.69 -9.25
CA ILE A 122 -19.87 8.32 -9.57
C ILE A 122 -21.22 8.07 -8.90
N THR A 123 -22.26 7.88 -9.72
CA THR A 123 -23.59 7.48 -9.24
C THR A 123 -23.68 5.96 -9.25
N TYR A 124 -24.21 5.37 -8.17
CA TYR A 124 -24.38 3.93 -8.03
C TYR A 124 -25.65 3.62 -7.23
N GLU A 125 -26.13 2.38 -7.33
CA GLU A 125 -27.30 1.90 -6.60
C GLU A 125 -26.88 0.87 -5.54
N LEU A 126 -27.44 0.98 -4.34
CA LEU A 126 -27.24 0.04 -3.24
C LEU A 126 -28.56 -0.15 -2.50
N GLY A 127 -29.05 -1.39 -2.43
CA GLY A 127 -30.30 -1.68 -1.72
C GLY A 127 -31.55 -0.98 -2.27
N GLY A 128 -31.55 -0.61 -3.56
CA GLY A 128 -32.63 0.17 -4.19
C GLY A 128 -32.51 1.69 -4.01
N GLU A 129 -31.50 2.17 -3.29
CA GLU A 129 -31.22 3.60 -3.13
C GLU A 129 -30.10 4.06 -4.06
N ILE A 130 -30.26 5.26 -4.63
CA ILE A 130 -29.25 5.89 -5.47
C ILE A 130 -28.31 6.71 -4.60
N HIS A 131 -27.03 6.39 -4.66
CA HIS A 131 -25.96 7.10 -3.98
C HIS A 131 -24.99 7.76 -4.98
N LYS A 132 -24.18 8.70 -4.47
CA LYS A 132 -23.18 9.39 -5.28
C LYS A 132 -21.87 9.61 -4.54
N ILE A 133 -20.78 9.16 -5.14
CA ILE A 133 -19.42 9.56 -4.76
C ILE A 133 -19.15 10.91 -5.41
N ALA A 134 -19.01 11.95 -4.59
CA ALA A 134 -18.78 13.31 -5.07
C ALA A 134 -17.27 13.56 -5.31
N PRO A 135 -16.88 14.32 -6.35
CA PRO A 135 -15.47 14.67 -6.58
C PRO A 135 -14.79 15.39 -5.42
N ARG A 136 -15.56 16.15 -4.62
CA ARG A 136 -15.06 16.85 -3.43
C ARG A 136 -14.73 15.92 -2.25
N SER A 137 -15.16 14.66 -2.31
CA SER A 137 -14.96 13.66 -1.26
C SER A 137 -14.77 12.27 -1.91
N PRO A 138 -13.67 12.08 -2.67
CA PRO A 138 -13.48 10.88 -3.49
C PRO A 138 -13.05 9.64 -2.68
N GLY A 139 -12.80 9.81 -1.38
CA GLY A 139 -12.17 8.80 -0.53
C GLY A 139 -10.66 8.70 -0.82
N PRO A 140 -10.03 7.57 -0.47
CA PRO A 140 -8.60 7.36 -0.71
C PRO A 140 -8.25 7.48 -2.19
N ALA A 141 -7.22 8.28 -2.48
CA ALA A 141 -6.60 8.35 -3.79
C ALA A 141 -5.80 7.06 -4.08
N TRP A 142 -5.40 6.86 -5.34
CA TRP A 142 -4.63 5.72 -5.81
C TRP A 142 -3.55 5.29 -4.81
N GLY A 143 -3.52 4.03 -4.40
CA GLY A 143 -2.43 3.49 -3.58
C GLY A 143 -2.52 3.77 -2.07
N LEU A 144 -3.52 4.53 -1.59
CA LEU A 144 -3.62 4.86 -0.15
C LEU A 144 -4.45 3.90 0.69
N ASP A 145 -4.99 2.85 0.05
CA ASP A 145 -5.79 1.82 0.69
C ASP A 145 -5.33 0.44 0.19
N TYR A 146 -5.13 -0.48 1.12
CA TYR A 146 -4.86 -1.90 0.89
C TYR A 146 -6.03 -2.76 1.37
N PHE A 147 -6.54 -3.62 0.51
CA PHE A 147 -7.71 -4.46 0.83
C PHE A 147 -7.51 -5.88 0.31
N ASN A 148 -8.21 -6.83 0.91
CA ASN A 148 -8.41 -8.15 0.32
C ASN A 148 -9.45 -8.01 -0.81
N PRO A 149 -9.15 -8.33 -2.09
CA PRO A 149 -10.11 -8.21 -3.18
C PRO A 149 -11.44 -8.94 -2.96
N GLN A 150 -11.45 -10.00 -2.14
CA GLN A 150 -12.67 -10.72 -1.78
C GLN A 150 -13.67 -9.85 -1.00
N THR A 151 -13.20 -8.81 -0.31
CA THR A 151 -14.05 -7.88 0.44
C THR A 151 -14.46 -6.66 -0.38
N LEU A 152 -13.95 -6.49 -1.61
CA LEU A 152 -14.28 -5.36 -2.47
C LEU A 152 -15.78 -5.19 -2.73
N PRO A 153 -16.59 -6.25 -2.91
CA PRO A 153 -18.05 -6.11 -3.08
C PRO A 153 -18.77 -5.46 -1.89
N HIS A 154 -18.11 -5.33 -0.73
CA HIS A 154 -18.64 -4.66 0.46
C HIS A 154 -18.10 -3.23 0.64
N LEU A 155 -17.26 -2.75 -0.28
CA LEU A 155 -16.66 -1.42 -0.27
C LEU A 155 -17.30 -0.52 -1.33
N VAL A 156 -17.34 0.79 -1.06
CA VAL A 156 -17.79 1.77 -2.06
C VAL A 156 -16.76 1.91 -3.21
N GLU A 157 -15.52 1.54 -2.94
CA GLU A 157 -14.41 1.46 -3.89
C GLU A 157 -14.72 0.58 -5.10
N GLN A 158 -15.63 -0.40 -4.97
CA GLN A 158 -16.04 -1.27 -6.08
C GLN A 158 -16.62 -0.51 -7.27
N TYR A 159 -17.07 0.73 -7.11
CA TYR A 159 -17.60 1.55 -8.20
C TYR A 159 -16.54 2.38 -8.93
N LYS A 160 -15.31 2.42 -8.42
CA LYS A 160 -14.18 3.19 -8.96
C LYS A 160 -13.44 2.39 -10.05
N ALA A 161 -13.04 3.06 -11.11
CA ALA A 161 -12.39 2.47 -12.29
C ALA A 161 -11.04 1.82 -11.97
N ASN A 162 -10.29 2.39 -11.02
CA ASN A 162 -9.00 1.88 -10.55
C ASN A 162 -9.11 0.65 -9.61
N TYR A 163 -10.33 0.20 -9.30
CA TYR A 163 -10.62 -1.04 -8.57
C TYR A 163 -11.24 -2.12 -9.49
N GLN A 164 -11.38 -1.86 -10.79
CA GLN A 164 -11.92 -2.83 -11.75
C GLN A 164 -10.82 -3.72 -12.31
N ASN A 165 -11.16 -4.99 -12.58
CA ASN A 165 -10.26 -5.97 -13.22
C ASN A 165 -8.90 -6.08 -12.49
N LEU A 166 -8.94 -6.17 -11.17
CA LEU A 166 -7.75 -6.35 -10.33
C LEU A 166 -7.10 -7.70 -10.62
N PRO A 167 -5.77 -7.82 -10.48
CA PRO A 167 -5.09 -9.08 -10.72
C PRO A 167 -5.45 -10.11 -9.64
N GLU A 168 -5.71 -11.35 -10.04
CA GLU A 168 -6.00 -12.45 -9.10
C GLU A 168 -4.77 -12.95 -8.34
N LYS A 169 -3.57 -12.63 -8.84
CA LYS A 169 -2.28 -13.00 -8.27
C LYS A 169 -1.29 -11.85 -8.35
N ILE A 170 -0.26 -11.87 -7.51
CA ILE A 170 0.84 -10.91 -7.59
C ILE A 170 1.48 -10.98 -8.99
N PRO A 171 1.57 -9.86 -9.73
CA PRO A 171 2.24 -9.84 -11.02
C PRO A 171 3.69 -10.32 -10.90
N GLU A 172 4.12 -11.10 -11.89
CA GLU A 172 5.48 -11.63 -11.93
C GLU A 172 6.49 -10.48 -12.06
N VAL A 173 7.51 -10.46 -11.19
CA VAL A 173 8.63 -9.53 -11.30
C VAL A 173 9.79 -10.23 -12.01
N LYS A 174 10.07 -9.83 -13.25
CA LYS A 174 11.13 -10.40 -14.08
C LYS A 174 12.44 -9.63 -13.93
N ASN A 175 13.56 -10.34 -13.93
CA ASN A 175 14.92 -9.77 -13.94
C ASN A 175 15.19 -8.74 -12.81
N TYR A 176 14.58 -8.94 -11.63
CA TYR A 176 14.79 -8.05 -10.48
C TYR A 176 16.21 -8.24 -9.92
N THR A 177 16.97 -7.17 -9.89
CA THR A 177 18.36 -7.14 -9.38
C THR A 177 18.51 -6.36 -8.09
N GLY A 178 17.41 -5.84 -7.54
CA GLY A 178 17.40 -5.14 -6.26
C GLY A 178 17.44 -6.09 -5.07
N TRP A 179 17.54 -5.52 -3.88
CA TRP A 179 17.41 -6.27 -2.63
C TRP A 179 15.99 -6.81 -2.48
N ASP A 180 15.86 -8.02 -1.94
CA ASP A 180 14.57 -8.66 -1.64
C ASP A 180 14.25 -8.69 -0.13
N HIS A 181 15.12 -8.09 0.70
CA HIS A 181 14.93 -7.94 2.14
C HIS A 181 15.58 -6.64 2.58
N MET A 182 14.92 -5.93 3.50
CA MET A 182 15.59 -4.87 4.23
C MET A 182 16.55 -5.47 5.25
N ARG A 183 17.72 -4.84 5.44
CA ARG A 183 18.75 -5.31 6.36
C ARG A 183 18.92 -4.34 7.51
N CYS A 184 19.05 -4.89 8.70
CA CYS A 184 19.50 -4.16 9.86
C CYS A 184 20.26 -5.09 10.80
N ASP A 185 21.32 -4.54 11.38
CA ASP A 185 22.11 -5.17 12.42
C ASP A 185 21.56 -4.69 13.78
N MET A 186 20.97 -5.62 14.53
CA MET A 186 20.38 -5.33 15.85
C MET A 186 21.45 -5.04 16.92
N ASP A 187 22.68 -5.49 16.69
CA ASP A 187 23.79 -5.30 17.62
C ASP A 187 24.64 -4.08 17.29
N ALA A 188 24.39 -3.46 16.12
CA ALA A 188 25.02 -2.20 15.76
C ALA A 188 24.77 -1.12 16.81
N GLY A 189 25.84 -0.64 17.43
CA GLY A 189 25.80 0.41 18.45
C GLY A 189 25.56 -0.08 19.88
N ARG A 190 25.41 -1.40 20.11
CA ARG A 190 25.50 -1.98 21.47
C ARG A 190 26.96 -1.97 21.92
N LYS A 191 27.26 -1.23 22.98
CA LYS A 191 28.56 -1.22 23.66
C LYS A 191 28.45 -1.97 24.98
#